data_AF-A0A0W0GDE0-F1
#
_entry.id   AF-A0A0W0GDE0-F1
#
_cell.length_a   1.000
_cell.length_b   1.000
_cell.length_c   1.000
_cell.angle_alpha   90.00
_cell.angle_beta   90.00
_cell.angle_gamma   90.00
#
_symmetry.space_group_name_H-M   'P 1'
#
loop_
_entity.id
_entity.type
_entity.pdbx_description
1 polymer ?
#
loop_
_entity_poly.entity_id
_entity_poly.type
_entity_poly.pdbx_seq_one_letter_code
_entity_poly.pdbx_strand_id
1 'polypeptide(L)'
;MSGLSMPLYSFSAKLDTLSTPAGMEITNVCGFRAQMNSATTVGNSVKISTPTLSWERIGANVNEGPAALYHGGRTFIVYSASNCAGTGYSLGRLELTGSNPLSASSWTKYGSPIFTGANGNNEVRAGPS
;
A
#
# COMPACT_ATOMS: atom_id res chain seq x y z
N MET A 1 25.81 -12.64 -24.21
CA MET A 1 25.28 -11.82 -23.11
C MET A 1 23.80 -12.11 -22.98
N SER A 2 23.40 -13.01 -22.06
CA SER A 2 21.98 -13.29 -21.81
C SER A 2 21.39 -12.11 -21.05
N GLY A 3 20.57 -11.30 -21.74
CA GLY A 3 19.84 -10.21 -21.12
C GLY A 3 18.98 -10.73 -19.98
N LEU A 4 19.31 -10.35 -18.75
CA LEU A 4 18.47 -10.62 -17.59
C LEU A 4 17.19 -9.80 -17.77
N SER A 5 16.14 -10.44 -18.28
CA SER A 5 14.78 -9.91 -18.23
C SER A 5 14.40 -9.80 -16.76
N MET A 6 14.59 -8.62 -16.16
CA MET A 6 14.10 -8.36 -14.82
C MET A 6 12.57 -8.28 -14.91
N PRO A 7 11.82 -9.09 -14.13
CA PRO A 7 10.37 -9.06 -14.17
C PRO A 7 9.87 -7.67 -13.74
N LEU A 8 9.02 -7.07 -14.57
CA LEU A 8 8.34 -5.82 -14.25
C LEU A 8 7.10 -6.13 -13.40
N TYR A 9 6.86 -5.32 -12.37
CA TYR A 9 5.72 -5.49 -11.47
C TYR A 9 4.80 -4.27 -11.50
N SER A 10 3.51 -4.52 -11.41
CA SER A 10 2.47 -3.50 -11.22
C SER A 10 2.00 -3.50 -9.77
N PHE A 11 1.68 -2.30 -9.27
CA PHE A 11 1.04 -2.06 -7.97
C PHE A 11 -0.30 -1.40 -8.20
N SER A 12 -1.35 -1.91 -7.55
CA SER A 12 -2.72 -1.40 -7.72
C SER A 12 -3.46 -1.39 -6.40
N ALA A 13 -4.40 -0.46 -6.28
CA ALA A 13 -5.45 -0.51 -5.28
C ALA A 13 -6.67 -1.26 -5.86
N LYS A 14 -7.29 -2.16 -5.10
CA LYS A 14 -8.56 -2.81 -5.49
C LYS A 14 -9.53 -2.85 -4.31
N LEU A 15 -10.83 -2.83 -4.63
CA LEU A 15 -11.90 -3.05 -3.67
C LEU A 15 -11.89 -4.51 -3.18
N ASP A 16 -12.04 -4.68 -1.88
CA ASP A 16 -12.08 -5.98 -1.20
C ASP A 16 -13.18 -5.94 -0.13
N THR A 17 -14.30 -6.58 -0.45
CA THR A 17 -15.47 -6.67 0.43
C THR A 17 -15.28 -7.82 1.41
N LEU A 18 -15.15 -7.49 2.70
CA LEU A 18 -15.13 -8.47 3.77
C LEU A 18 -16.48 -8.51 4.47
N SER A 19 -17.09 -9.69 4.57
CA SER A 19 -18.27 -9.92 5.38
C SER A 19 -17.85 -10.11 6.84
N THR A 20 -18.45 -9.32 7.74
CA THR A 20 -18.24 -9.49 9.18
C THR A 20 -19.25 -10.50 9.75
N PRO A 21 -18.98 -11.14 10.91
CA PRO A 21 -19.92 -12.03 11.57
C PRO A 21 -21.28 -11.40 11.91
N ALA A 22 -21.37 -10.06 11.95
CA ALA A 22 -22.60 -9.31 12.15
C ALA A 22 -23.40 -9.07 10.84
N GLY A 23 -22.97 -9.63 9.71
CA GLY A 23 -23.60 -9.44 8.40
C GLY A 23 -23.32 -8.07 7.76
N MET A 24 -22.47 -7.25 8.37
CA MET A 24 -22.05 -5.97 7.81
C MET A 24 -20.94 -6.22 6.76
N GLU A 25 -21.13 -5.72 5.54
CA GLU A 25 -20.09 -5.68 4.51
C GLU A 25 -19.21 -4.44 4.73
N ILE A 26 -17.90 -4.67 4.91
CA ILE A 26 -16.91 -3.60 4.92
C ILE A 26 -16.14 -3.65 3.61
N THR A 27 -16.33 -2.62 2.79
CA THR A 27 -15.56 -2.41 1.57
C THR A 27 -14.23 -1.75 1.92
N ASN A 28 -13.13 -2.48 1.74
CA ASN A 28 -11.78 -1.95 1.91
C ASN A 28 -11.18 -1.64 0.55
N VAL A 29 -10.38 -0.58 0.46
CA VAL A 29 -9.43 -0.43 -0.63
C VAL A 29 -8.11 -1.03 -0.16
N CYS A 30 -7.67 -2.11 -0.81
CA CYS A 30 -6.47 -2.87 -0.45
C CYS A 30 -5.37 -2.69 -1.50
N GLY A 31 -4.12 -2.80 -1.08
CA GLY A 31 -2.95 -2.77 -1.98
C GLY A 31 -2.65 -4.17 -2.54
N PHE A 32 -2.39 -4.25 -3.85
CA PHE A 32 -2.08 -5.47 -4.59
C PHE A 32 -0.80 -5.33 -5.41
N ARG A 33 -0.07 -6.43 -5.57
CA ARG A 33 1.05 -6.56 -6.50
C ARG A 33 0.80 -7.67 -7.51
N ALA A 34 1.16 -7.44 -8.77
CA ALA A 34 1.15 -8.47 -9.82
C ALA A 34 2.38 -8.36 -10.71
N GLN A 35 2.82 -9.47 -11.28
CA GLN A 35 3.83 -9.46 -12.35
C GLN A 35 3.17 -9.02 -13.66
N MET A 36 3.85 -8.19 -14.45
CA MET A 36 3.39 -7.77 -15.77
C MET A 36 3.70 -8.84 -16.81
N ASN A 37 2.69 -9.23 -17.60
CA ASN A 37 2.85 -10.10 -18.77
C ASN A 37 3.15 -9.26 -20.03
N SER A 38 2.64 -8.03 -20.06
CA SER A 38 2.93 -7.01 -21.07
C SER A 38 2.78 -5.61 -20.47
N ALA A 39 2.98 -4.55 -21.26
CA ALA A 39 2.71 -3.17 -20.83
C ALA A 39 1.25 -2.92 -20.40
N THR A 40 0.30 -3.77 -20.82
CA THR A 40 -1.14 -3.59 -20.58
C THR A 40 -1.81 -4.74 -19.85
N THR A 41 -1.10 -5.85 -19.60
CA THR A 41 -1.66 -7.02 -18.90
C THR A 41 -0.78 -7.48 -17.75
N VAL A 42 -1.43 -7.97 -16.69
CA VAL A 42 -0.79 -8.51 -15.49
C VAL A 42 -1.23 -9.95 -15.26
N GLY A 43 -0.38 -10.72 -14.60
CA GLY A 43 -0.73 -12.04 -14.07
C GLY A 43 -1.52 -11.93 -12.77
N ASN A 44 -1.50 -13.02 -11.98
CA ASN A 44 -2.19 -13.07 -10.70
C ASN A 44 -1.72 -11.97 -9.76
N SER A 45 -2.67 -11.27 -9.15
CA SER A 45 -2.40 -10.24 -8.15
C SER A 45 -2.50 -10.79 -6.74
N VAL A 46 -1.55 -10.43 -5.89
CA VAL A 46 -1.55 -10.77 -4.46
C VAL A 46 -1.83 -9.53 -3.64
N LYS A 47 -2.74 -9.66 -2.68
CA LYS A 47 -3.04 -8.62 -1.70
C LYS A 47 -1.88 -8.51 -0.71
N ILE A 48 -1.27 -7.34 -0.65
CA ILE A 48 -0.08 -7.08 0.18
C ILE A 48 -0.37 -6.08 1.32
N SER A 49 -1.54 -5.43 1.28
CA SER A 49 -1.94 -4.50 2.34
C SER A 49 -3.45 -4.41 2.45
N THR A 50 -3.94 -4.39 3.68
CA THR A 50 -5.32 -4.10 4.07
C THR A 50 -5.29 -3.03 5.15
N PRO A 51 -6.20 -2.05 5.15
CA PRO A 51 -6.27 -1.03 6.20
C PRO A 51 -6.60 -1.72 7.55
N THR A 52 -5.60 -1.85 8.41
CA THR A 52 -5.69 -2.53 9.71
C THR A 52 -5.38 -1.60 10.88
N LEU A 53 -4.59 -0.56 10.62
CA LEU A 53 -4.18 0.41 11.62
C LEU A 53 -5.25 1.48 11.77
N SER A 54 -5.39 2.04 12.98
CA SER A 54 -6.43 3.03 13.28
C SER A 54 -6.34 4.27 12.39
N TRP A 55 -5.13 4.73 12.07
CA TRP A 55 -4.89 5.88 11.19
C TRP A 55 -5.19 5.60 9.72
N GLU A 56 -5.39 4.34 9.31
CA GLU A 56 -5.78 3.96 7.93
C GLU A 56 -7.30 3.95 7.73
N ARG A 57 -8.07 4.20 8.79
CA ARG A 57 -9.52 3.98 8.88
C ARG A 57 -10.30 5.24 9.29
N ILE A 58 -9.69 6.41 9.15
CA ILE A 58 -10.34 7.68 9.51
C ILE A 58 -11.30 8.06 8.37
N GLY A 59 -12.60 7.95 8.62
CA GLY A 59 -13.66 8.26 7.66
C GLY A 59 -13.87 7.21 6.57
N ALA A 60 -12.85 6.43 6.20
CA ALA A 60 -12.95 5.31 5.27
C ALA A 60 -11.77 4.32 5.46
N ASN A 61 -11.99 3.04 5.14
CA ASN A 61 -10.96 1.99 5.22
C ASN A 61 -10.20 1.90 3.90
N VAL A 62 -9.12 2.67 3.76
CA VAL A 62 -8.44 2.88 2.48
C VAL A 62 -6.94 2.65 2.57
N ASN A 63 -6.39 1.88 1.63
CA ASN A 63 -4.99 1.88 1.21
C ASN A 63 -4.96 2.06 -0.31
N GLU A 64 -4.55 3.22 -0.80
CA GLU A 64 -4.62 3.60 -2.22
C GLU A 64 -3.34 4.28 -2.73
N GLY A 65 -3.30 4.62 -4.02
CA GLY A 65 -2.20 5.39 -4.64
C GLY A 65 -0.80 4.82 -4.42
N PRO A 66 -0.54 3.51 -4.66
CA PRO A 66 0.76 2.93 -4.40
C PRO A 66 1.84 3.53 -5.31
N ALA A 67 2.94 3.98 -4.72
CA ALA A 67 4.14 4.43 -5.42
C ALA A 67 5.36 3.63 -4.95
N ALA A 68 6.06 3.00 -5.89
CA ALA A 68 7.25 2.22 -5.59
C ALA A 68 8.50 3.12 -5.47
N LEU A 69 9.30 2.90 -4.43
CA LEU A 69 10.59 3.57 -4.22
C LEU A 69 11.70 2.53 -4.07
N TYR A 70 12.83 2.77 -4.75
CA TYR A 70 14.00 1.89 -4.73
C TYR A 70 15.21 2.67 -4.26
N HIS A 71 15.82 2.28 -3.15
CA HIS A 71 16.96 2.97 -2.58
C HIS A 71 17.82 2.04 -1.72
N GLY A 72 19.15 2.11 -1.87
CA GLY A 72 20.08 1.32 -1.04
C GLY A 72 19.84 -0.19 -1.06
N GLY A 73 19.42 -0.75 -2.20
CA GLY A 73 19.09 -2.18 -2.34
C GLY A 73 17.75 -2.59 -1.72
N ARG A 74 16.97 -1.63 -1.21
CA ARG A 74 15.66 -1.86 -0.57
C ARG A 74 14.54 -1.40 -1.52
N THR A 75 13.39 -2.06 -1.40
CA THR A 75 12.17 -1.74 -2.17
C THR A 75 11.05 -1.37 -1.21
N PHE A 76 10.45 -0.22 -1.43
CA PHE A 76 9.31 0.29 -0.65
C PHE A 76 8.10 0.54 -1.54
N ILE A 77 6.92 0.45 -0.94
CA ILE A 77 5.70 1.01 -1.50
C ILE A 77 5.20 2.05 -0.51
N VAL A 78 5.11 3.29 -0.96
CA VAL A 78 4.36 4.34 -0.26
C VAL A 78 2.91 4.27 -0.72
N TYR A 79 1.96 4.41 0.20
CA TYR A 79 0.54 4.39 -0.09
C TYR A 79 -0.19 5.43 0.75
N SER A 80 -1.30 5.94 0.24
CA SER A 80 -2.20 6.82 0.98
C SER A 80 -3.25 6.01 1.74
N ALA A 81 -3.72 6.55 2.86
CA ALA A 81 -4.78 5.92 3.65
C ALA A 81 -5.80 6.93 4.20
N SER A 82 -6.93 6.41 4.69
CA SER A 82 -8.08 7.17 5.18
C SER A 82 -8.81 8.00 4.10
N ASN A 83 -9.95 8.59 4.45
CA ASN A 83 -10.75 9.41 3.54
C ASN A 83 -9.98 10.65 3.04
N CYS A 84 -9.99 10.89 1.73
CA CYS A 84 -9.31 12.00 1.06
C CYS A 84 -9.94 13.38 1.32
N ALA A 85 -11.22 13.44 1.69
CA ALA A 85 -11.93 14.71 1.93
C ALA A 85 -11.81 15.22 3.39
N GLY A 86 -11.17 14.45 4.28
CA GLY A 86 -11.05 14.78 5.70
C GLY A 86 -9.61 15.02 6.15
N THR A 87 -9.43 15.21 7.46
CA THR A 87 -8.10 15.42 8.08
C THR A 87 -7.28 14.14 8.26
N GLY A 88 -7.85 12.98 7.91
CA GLY A 88 -7.21 11.68 8.13
C GLY A 88 -6.17 11.29 7.08
N TYR A 89 -6.10 11.99 5.94
CA TYR A 89 -5.25 11.60 4.82
C TYR A 89 -3.77 11.57 5.21
N SER A 90 -3.17 10.38 5.13
CA SER A 90 -1.80 10.10 5.60
C SER A 90 -1.10 9.11 4.68
N LEU A 91 0.22 9.19 4.60
CA LEU A 91 1.04 8.23 3.85
C LEU A 91 1.62 7.15 4.77
N GLY A 92 1.41 5.89 4.40
CA GLY A 92 2.07 4.72 4.98
C GLY A 92 3.18 4.18 4.10
N ARG A 93 3.90 3.18 4.61
CA ARG A 93 4.86 2.43 3.82
C ARG A 93 4.82 0.92 4.07
N LEU A 94 5.08 0.17 3.01
CA LEU A 94 5.45 -1.24 3.02
C LEU A 94 6.90 -1.37 2.58
N GLU A 95 7.62 -2.34 3.12
CA GLU A 95 8.96 -2.71 2.67
C GLU A 95 9.02 -4.18 2.27
N LEU A 96 9.67 -4.46 1.14
CA LEU A 96 9.98 -5.82 0.74
C LEU A 96 11.19 -6.32 1.56
N THR A 97 10.92 -7.08 2.61
CA THR A 97 11.95 -7.66 3.50
C THR A 97 12.20 -9.14 3.23
N GLY A 98 11.27 -9.81 2.53
CA GLY A 98 11.44 -11.17 2.03
C GLY A 98 11.99 -11.21 0.59
N SER A 99 12.18 -12.41 0.07
CA SER A 99 12.74 -12.63 -1.27
C SER A 99 11.68 -12.67 -2.38
N ASN A 100 10.42 -12.99 -2.06
CA ASN A 100 9.36 -13.15 -3.07
C ASN A 100 8.42 -11.94 -3.11
N PRO A 101 8.54 -11.05 -4.10
CA PRO A 101 7.67 -9.88 -4.23
C PRO A 101 6.17 -10.19 -4.35
N LEU A 102 5.82 -11.38 -4.86
CA LEU A 102 4.45 -11.87 -5.01
C LEU A 102 3.94 -12.63 -3.79
N SER A 103 4.69 -12.65 -2.67
CA SER A 103 4.19 -13.19 -1.41
C SER A 103 3.81 -12.05 -0.46
N ALA A 104 2.59 -12.07 0.07
CA ALA A 104 2.17 -11.11 1.09
C ALA A 104 3.10 -11.11 2.31
N SER A 105 3.61 -12.29 2.71
CA SER A 105 4.55 -12.45 3.84
C SER A 105 5.93 -11.84 3.61
N SER A 106 6.29 -11.49 2.37
CA SER A 106 7.55 -10.81 2.07
C SER A 106 7.48 -9.30 2.31
N TRP A 107 6.30 -8.76 2.63
CA TRP A 107 6.07 -7.35 2.87
C TRP A 107 5.88 -7.05 4.35
N THR A 108 6.68 -6.13 4.86
CA THR A 108 6.54 -5.59 6.21
C THR A 108 5.79 -4.27 6.15
N LYS A 109 4.65 -4.17 6.83
CA LYS A 109 3.90 -2.92 7.02
C LYS A 109 4.41 -2.18 8.26
N TYR A 110 4.71 -0.89 8.10
CA TYR A 110 5.10 -0.05 9.22
C TYR A 110 3.87 0.53 9.94
N GLY A 111 3.90 0.52 11.28
CA GLY A 111 2.74 0.86 12.12
C GLY A 111 2.40 2.36 12.20
N SER A 112 3.33 3.24 11.84
CA SER A 112 3.15 4.70 11.90
C SER A 112 3.16 5.32 10.50
N PRO A 113 2.37 6.37 10.26
CA PRO A 113 2.43 7.13 9.01
C PRO A 113 3.81 7.80 8.88
N ILE A 114 4.31 7.86 7.64
CA ILE A 114 5.56 8.55 7.31
C ILE A 114 5.31 10.02 6.95
N PHE A 115 4.07 10.38 6.63
CA PHE A 115 3.64 11.74 6.31
C PHE A 115 2.18 11.89 6.73
N THR A 116 1.84 13.00 7.36
CA THR A 116 0.46 13.28 7.80
C THR A 116 0.09 14.73 7.46
N GLY A 117 -1.21 14.98 7.29
CA GLY A 117 -1.74 16.33 7.18
C GLY A 117 -1.39 17.16 8.43
N ALA A 118 -1.01 18.40 8.21
CA ALA A 118 -0.72 19.35 9.26
C ALA A 118 -1.98 20.17 9.51
N ASN A 119 -2.72 19.84 10.57
CA ASN A 119 -4.04 20.42 10.87
C ASN A 119 -3.95 21.93 11.19
N GLY A 120 -3.85 22.78 10.15
CA GLY A 120 -3.84 24.24 10.27
C GLY A 120 -2.46 24.90 10.43
N ASN A 121 -1.38 24.11 10.44
CA ASN A 121 -0.01 24.61 10.42
C ASN A 121 0.60 24.19 9.09
N ASN A 122 1.34 25.05 8.40
CA ASN A 122 1.81 24.80 7.03
C ASN A 122 2.99 23.79 6.96
N GLU A 123 3.04 22.83 7.88
CA GLU A 123 4.23 22.03 8.17
C GLU A 123 3.92 20.53 8.23
N VAL A 124 4.31 19.87 7.15
CA VAL A 124 4.37 18.41 7.04
C VAL A 124 5.21 17.82 8.18
N ARG A 125 4.64 16.87 8.94
CA ARG A 125 5.42 16.07 9.90
C ARG A 125 5.83 14.72 9.28
N ALA A 126 7.14 14.54 9.09
CA ALA A 126 7.70 13.22 8.81
C ALA A 126 7.68 12.36 10.10
N GLY A 127 7.37 11.07 9.96
CA GLY A 127 7.45 10.09 11.06
C GLY A 127 8.90 9.94 11.57
N PRO A 128 9.11 9.41 12.80
CA PRO A 128 10.45 9.18 13.34
C PRO A 128 11.25 8.20 12.46
N SER A 129 12.54 8.50 12.31
CA SER A 129 13.54 7.72 11.56
C SER A 129 13.82 6.37 12.20
#